data_AF-A0A512AZE4-F1
#
_entry.id   AF-A0A512AZE4-F1
#
_cell.length_a   1.000
_cell.length_b   1.000
_cell.length_c   1.000
_cell.angle_alpha   90.00
_cell.angle_beta   90.00
_cell.angle_gamma   90.00
#
_symmetry.space_group_name_H-M   'P 1'
#
loop_
_entity.id
_entity.type
_entity.pdbx_description
1 polymer ?
#
loop_
_entity_poly.entity_id
_entity_poly.type
_entity_poly.pdbx_seq_one_letter_code
_entity_poly.pdbx_strand_id
1 'polypeptide(L)'
;MVFIHKLGGSKRKKMLTISELEDAVERDTETSRIKELAVLLISAMRDWPTFNQVLINDFVREAKAYFGNPLTIKQIESKEFILEEELSAWRAEAGSALAEMIDISSRFENEDNFDRIIENILKKYKEK
;
A
#
# COMPACT_ATOMS: atom_id res chain seq x y z
N MET A 1 -13.05 -32.49 38.71
CA MET A 1 -12.55 -32.43 37.32
C MET A 1 -13.21 -31.21 36.67
N VAL A 2 -12.49 -30.10 36.53
CA VAL A 2 -12.99 -28.93 35.80
C VAL A 2 -11.87 -28.47 34.88
N PHE A 3 -12.13 -28.56 33.58
CA PHE A 3 -11.20 -28.19 32.54
C PHE A 3 -11.12 -26.66 32.44
N ILE A 4 -9.87 -26.21 32.52
CA ILE A 4 -9.31 -24.94 32.09
C ILE A 4 -9.92 -24.45 30.76
N HIS A 5 -10.33 -23.19 30.70
CA HIS A 5 -10.25 -22.41 29.46
C HIS A 5 -9.30 -21.24 29.68
N LYS A 6 -8.06 -21.48 29.25
CA LYS A 6 -7.05 -20.44 28.99
C LYS A 6 -7.56 -19.67 27.77
N LEU A 7 -8.06 -18.45 27.97
CA LEU A 7 -8.33 -17.53 26.87
C LEU A 7 -6.98 -17.19 26.23
N GLY A 8 -6.68 -17.86 25.11
CA GLY A 8 -5.56 -17.52 24.26
C GLY A 8 -5.74 -16.08 23.79
N GLY A 9 -4.89 -15.18 24.26
CA GLY A 9 -4.77 -13.84 23.70
C GLY A 9 -4.42 -13.96 22.21
N SER A 10 -5.41 -13.71 21.36
CA SER A 10 -5.17 -13.50 19.94
C SER A 10 -4.29 -12.26 19.83
N LYS A 11 -2.99 -12.44 19.54
CA LYS A 11 -2.13 -11.35 19.12
C LYS A 11 -2.79 -10.76 17.87
N ARG A 12 -3.55 -9.67 18.01
CA ARG A 12 -4.03 -8.91 16.85
C ARG A 12 -2.80 -8.57 16.03
N LYS A 13 -2.75 -9.06 14.79
CA LYS A 13 -1.71 -8.71 13.82
C LYS A 13 -1.73 -7.18 13.76
N LYS A 14 -0.69 -6.50 14.27
CA LYS A 14 -0.64 -5.03 14.28
C LYS A 14 -0.82 -4.59 12.82
N MET A 15 -1.95 -3.94 12.53
CA MET A 15 -2.25 -3.44 11.20
C MET A 15 -1.54 -2.10 11.06
N LEU A 16 -0.66 -1.98 10.08
CA LEU A 16 0.06 -0.74 9.82
C LEU A 16 -0.91 0.29 9.24
N THR A 17 -0.92 1.45 9.87
CA THR A 17 -1.58 2.65 9.36
C THR A 17 -0.64 3.43 8.43
N ILE A 18 -1.19 4.33 7.61
CA ILE A 18 -0.37 5.25 6.81
C ILE A 18 0.54 6.12 7.71
N SER A 19 0.01 6.64 8.81
CA SER A 19 0.77 7.47 9.76
C SER A 19 1.93 6.68 10.41
N GLU A 20 1.72 5.41 10.75
CA GLU A 20 2.81 4.57 11.27
C GLU A 20 3.89 4.30 10.20
N LEU A 21 3.50 4.16 8.93
CA LEU A 21 4.46 3.99 7.84
C LEU A 21 5.23 5.29 7.56
N GLU A 22 4.55 6.43 7.55
CA GLU A 22 5.16 7.77 7.43
C GLU A 22 6.22 8.00 8.50
N ASP A 23 5.83 7.82 9.77
CA ASP A 23 6.73 7.90 10.92
C ASP A 23 7.98 7.02 10.77
N ALA A 24 7.79 5.77 10.32
CA ALA A 24 8.87 4.81 10.17
C ALA A 24 9.80 5.17 9.00
N VAL A 25 9.26 5.68 7.89
CA VAL A 25 10.02 6.15 6.73
C VAL A 25 10.80 7.42 7.04
N GLU A 26 10.23 8.35 7.81
CA GLU A 26 10.89 9.58 8.26
C GLU A 26 12.09 9.30 9.17
N ARG A 27 11.97 8.32 10.06
CA ARG A 27 13.07 7.90 10.95
C ARG A 27 14.16 7.10 10.24
N ASP A 28 13.87 6.53 9.07
CA ASP A 28 14.83 5.74 8.31
C ASP A 28 15.83 6.64 7.58
N THR A 29 17.06 6.73 8.07
CA THR A 29 18.10 7.57 7.45
C THR A 29 18.78 6.89 6.25
N GLU A 30 18.48 5.61 6.00
CA GLU A 30 19.03 4.87 4.87
C GLU A 30 18.37 5.29 3.54
N THR A 31 19.19 5.57 2.54
CA THR A 31 18.73 5.63 1.16
C THR A 31 18.63 4.21 0.61
N SER A 32 17.42 3.70 0.47
CA SER A 32 17.15 2.38 -0.11
C SER A 32 15.99 2.44 -1.10
N ARG A 33 15.97 1.51 -2.07
CA ARG A 33 14.85 1.40 -3.01
C ARG A 33 13.54 1.06 -2.29
N ILE A 34 13.57 0.21 -1.27
CA ILE A 34 12.38 -0.06 -0.45
C ILE A 34 11.82 1.21 0.20
N LYS A 35 12.68 2.16 0.62
CA LYS A 35 12.23 3.46 1.13
C LYS A 35 11.53 4.29 0.05
N GLU A 36 12.08 4.32 -1.17
CA GLU A 36 11.47 4.98 -2.32
C GLU A 36 10.09 4.38 -2.65
N LEU A 37 9.98 3.05 -2.66
CA LEU A 37 8.69 2.35 -2.85
C LEU A 37 7.68 2.68 -1.73
N ALA A 38 8.16 2.80 -0.47
CA ALA A 38 7.30 3.18 0.65
C ALA A 38 6.78 4.63 0.52
N VAL A 39 7.60 5.56 0.04
CA VAL A 39 7.19 6.95 -0.25
C VAL A 39 6.12 6.99 -1.33
N LEU A 40 6.28 6.20 -2.40
CA LEU A 40 5.26 6.09 -3.46
C LEU A 40 3.95 5.49 -2.94
N LEU A 41 4.01 4.47 -2.08
CA LEU A 41 2.82 3.93 -1.41
C LEU A 41 2.12 4.99 -0.55
N ILE A 42 2.87 5.77 0.23
CA ILE A 42 2.31 6.88 1.03
C ILE A 42 1.64 7.92 0.11
N SER A 43 2.29 8.32 -0.98
CA SER A 43 1.71 9.26 -1.95
C SER A 43 0.40 8.72 -2.51
N ALA A 44 0.41 7.47 -2.99
CA ALA A 44 -0.78 6.84 -3.54
C ALA A 44 -1.95 6.80 -2.55
N MET A 45 -1.67 6.56 -1.27
CA MET A 45 -2.70 6.58 -0.22
C MET A 45 -3.21 7.99 0.09
N ARG A 46 -2.34 9.02 0.05
CA ARG A 46 -2.73 10.42 0.27
C ARG A 46 -3.60 10.95 -0.86
N ASP A 47 -3.27 10.56 -2.09
CA ASP A 47 -4.04 10.91 -3.27
C ASP A 47 -5.29 10.03 -3.42
N TRP A 48 -5.45 8.97 -2.63
CA TRP A 48 -6.64 8.12 -2.69
C TRP A 48 -7.84 8.82 -2.04
N PRO A 49 -8.94 9.03 -2.78
CA PRO A 49 -10.06 9.81 -2.29
C PRO A 49 -10.88 9.03 -1.27
N THR A 50 -10.58 9.22 0.01
CA THR A 50 -11.41 8.69 1.11
C THR A 50 -11.57 9.71 2.22
N PHE A 51 -12.65 9.53 2.98
CA PHE A 51 -12.90 10.27 4.21
C PHE A 51 -12.17 9.68 5.43
N ASN A 52 -11.59 8.46 5.34
CA ASN A 52 -11.09 7.70 6.52
C ASN A 52 -10.11 6.53 6.23
N GLN A 53 -9.45 6.40 5.07
CA GLN A 53 -8.48 5.30 4.89
C GLN A 53 -7.18 5.55 5.67
N VAL A 54 -7.18 5.04 6.89
CA VAL A 54 -5.99 5.01 7.74
C VAL A 54 -5.19 3.72 7.50
N LEU A 55 -5.84 2.63 7.07
CA LEU A 55 -5.26 1.28 7.01
C LEU A 55 -4.76 0.93 5.62
N ILE A 56 -3.48 0.52 5.52
CA ILE A 56 -2.83 0.12 4.26
C ILE A 56 -3.59 -1.03 3.58
N ASN A 57 -4.09 -2.00 4.36
CA ASN A 57 -4.83 -3.13 3.79
C ASN A 57 -6.17 -2.74 3.17
N ASP A 58 -6.85 -1.72 3.71
CA ASP A 58 -8.12 -1.25 3.13
C ASP A 58 -7.84 -0.50 1.83
N PHE A 59 -6.81 0.34 1.80
CA PHE A 59 -6.31 0.95 0.56
C PHE A 59 -5.95 -0.09 -0.50
N VAL A 60 -5.13 -1.09 -0.16
CA VAL A 60 -4.73 -2.17 -1.09
C VAL A 60 -5.96 -2.89 -1.64
N ARG A 61 -6.95 -3.18 -0.79
CA ARG A 61 -8.20 -3.83 -1.22
C ARG A 61 -8.97 -2.95 -2.21
N GLU A 62 -9.12 -1.66 -1.92
CA GLU A 62 -9.85 -0.73 -2.77
C GLU A 62 -9.13 -0.43 -4.08
N ALA A 63 -7.81 -0.23 -4.06
CA ALA A 63 -7.00 -0.04 -5.26
C ALA A 63 -7.12 -1.26 -6.18
N LYS A 64 -7.05 -2.48 -5.64
CA LYS A 64 -7.25 -3.73 -6.41
C LYS A 64 -8.68 -3.88 -6.90
N ALA A 65 -9.68 -3.44 -6.15
CA ALA A 65 -11.06 -3.44 -6.60
C ALA A 65 -11.31 -2.43 -7.73
N TYR A 66 -10.64 -1.27 -7.66
CA TYR A 66 -10.77 -0.22 -8.67
C TYR A 66 -9.98 -0.56 -9.93
N PHE A 67 -8.65 -0.67 -9.87
CA PHE A 67 -7.78 -0.88 -11.03
C PHE A 67 -7.83 -2.31 -11.56
N GLY A 68 -7.87 -3.29 -10.66
CA GLY A 68 -7.96 -4.71 -10.98
C GLY A 68 -7.12 -5.59 -10.06
N ASN A 69 -7.38 -6.90 -10.12
CA ASN A 69 -6.71 -7.90 -9.29
C ASN A 69 -6.33 -9.11 -10.17
N PRO A 70 -5.03 -9.35 -10.44
CA PRO A 70 -3.85 -8.73 -9.81
C PRO A 70 -3.60 -7.31 -10.33
N LEU A 71 -3.26 -6.37 -9.43
CA LEU A 71 -2.98 -4.97 -9.79
C LEU A 71 -1.65 -4.87 -10.52
N THR A 72 -1.70 -4.39 -11.76
CA THR A 72 -0.56 -4.29 -12.69
C THR A 72 -0.55 -2.93 -13.37
N ILE A 73 0.60 -2.49 -13.90
CA ILE A 73 0.72 -1.25 -14.67
C ILE A 73 -0.33 -1.19 -15.79
N LYS A 74 -0.45 -2.26 -16.58
CA LYS A 74 -1.44 -2.36 -17.67
C LYS A 74 -2.88 -2.13 -17.20
N GLN A 75 -3.24 -2.64 -16.02
CA GLN A 75 -4.59 -2.43 -15.48
C GLN A 75 -4.81 -0.99 -15.03
N ILE A 76 -3.82 -0.36 -14.42
CA ILE A 76 -3.85 1.06 -14.06
C ILE A 76 -4.04 1.90 -15.32
N GLU A 77 -3.21 1.69 -16.33
CA GLU A 77 -3.24 2.42 -17.61
C GLU A 77 -4.53 2.17 -18.41
N SER A 78 -5.19 1.02 -18.20
CA SER A 78 -6.47 0.72 -18.86
C SER A 78 -7.67 1.47 -18.26
N LYS A 79 -7.49 2.16 -17.12
CA LYS A 79 -8.55 2.97 -16.54
C LYS A 79 -8.67 4.31 -17.23
N GLU A 80 -9.83 4.55 -17.82
CA GLU A 80 -10.18 5.83 -18.36
C GLU A 80 -10.34 6.85 -17.24
N PHE A 81 -9.69 7.99 -17.41
CA PHE A 81 -9.92 9.16 -16.58
C PHE A 81 -11.23 9.81 -17.00
N ILE A 82 -12.22 9.81 -16.10
CA ILE A 82 -13.54 10.40 -16.33
C ILE A 82 -13.57 11.80 -15.68
N LEU A 83 -13.73 12.85 -16.48
CA LEU A 83 -13.66 14.24 -16.03
C LEU A 83 -14.83 14.63 -15.09
N GLU A 84 -15.98 13.99 -15.27
CA GLU A 84 -17.22 14.27 -14.54
C GLU A 84 -17.28 13.58 -13.17
N GLU A 85 -16.37 12.64 -12.89
CA GLU A 85 -16.25 11.99 -11.60
C GLU A 85 -15.27 12.76 -10.70
N GLU A 86 -15.79 13.41 -9.65
CA GLU A 86 -15.02 14.22 -8.69
C GLU A 86 -13.77 13.51 -8.11
N LEU A 87 -13.85 12.18 -7.97
CA LEU A 87 -12.79 11.35 -7.40
C LEU A 87 -11.78 10.82 -8.44
N SER A 88 -12.07 11.00 -9.74
CA SER A 88 -11.28 10.43 -10.83
C SER A 88 -9.86 11.00 -10.89
N ALA A 89 -9.69 12.30 -10.62
CA ALA A 89 -8.38 12.96 -10.63
C ALA A 89 -7.47 12.40 -9.53
N TRP A 90 -7.99 12.35 -8.31
CA TRP A 90 -7.33 11.76 -7.15
C TRP A 90 -6.95 10.29 -7.39
N ARG A 91 -7.87 9.49 -7.97
CA ARG A 91 -7.56 8.10 -8.34
C ARG A 91 -6.50 8.01 -9.43
N ALA A 92 -6.45 8.92 -10.39
CA ALA A 92 -5.43 8.93 -11.45
C ALA A 92 -4.03 9.25 -10.89
N GLU A 93 -3.92 10.20 -9.96
CA GLU A 93 -2.67 10.52 -9.25
C GLU A 93 -2.21 9.31 -8.42
N ALA A 94 -3.11 8.72 -7.63
CA ALA A 94 -2.80 7.52 -6.87
C ALA A 94 -2.38 6.35 -7.77
N GLY A 95 -3.07 6.16 -8.90
CA GLY A 95 -2.72 5.15 -9.90
C GLY A 95 -1.33 5.35 -10.48
N SER A 96 -0.96 6.60 -10.78
CA SER A 96 0.37 6.94 -11.32
C SER A 96 1.48 6.59 -10.34
N ALA A 97 1.31 6.92 -9.05
CA ALA A 97 2.26 6.54 -8.00
C ALA A 97 2.37 5.02 -7.83
N LEU A 98 1.25 4.28 -7.93
CA LEU A 98 1.27 2.81 -7.90
C LEU A 98 1.97 2.20 -9.11
N ALA A 99 1.77 2.76 -10.30
CA ALA A 99 2.42 2.29 -11.53
C ALA A 99 3.94 2.53 -11.46
N GLU A 100 4.37 3.70 -10.99
CA GLU A 100 5.78 4.01 -10.76
C GLU A 100 6.40 3.08 -9.72
N MET A 101 5.69 2.79 -8.63
CA MET A 101 6.16 1.83 -7.61
C MET A 101 6.39 0.45 -8.21
N ILE A 102 5.50 -0.03 -9.08
CA ILE A 102 5.65 -1.32 -9.76
C ILE A 102 6.81 -1.28 -10.77
N ASP A 103 6.96 -0.20 -11.55
CA ASP A 103 8.06 -0.07 -12.53
C ASP A 103 9.44 -0.09 -11.84
N ILE A 104 9.62 0.72 -10.81
CA ILE A 104 10.87 0.79 -10.04
C ILE A 104 11.19 -0.56 -9.40
N SER A 105 10.21 -1.20 -8.75
CA SER A 105 10.41 -2.51 -8.13
C SER A 105 10.77 -3.58 -9.16
N SER A 106 10.09 -3.60 -10.32
CA SER A 106 10.38 -4.54 -11.39
C SER A 106 11.81 -4.37 -11.91
N ARG A 107 12.25 -3.12 -12.14
CA ARG A 107 13.56 -2.81 -12.72
C ARG A 107 14.73 -3.01 -11.77
N PHE A 108 14.55 -2.72 -10.49
CA PHE A 108 15.66 -2.65 -9.53
C PHE A 108 15.62 -3.73 -8.45
N GLU A 109 14.45 -4.26 -8.13
CA GLU A 109 14.25 -5.32 -7.13
C GLU A 109 13.82 -6.66 -7.77
N ASN A 110 13.61 -6.70 -9.10
CA ASN A 110 13.16 -7.87 -9.85
C ASN A 110 11.85 -8.47 -9.27
N GLU A 111 10.94 -7.59 -8.84
CA GLU A 111 9.62 -7.96 -8.31
C GLU A 111 8.56 -7.02 -8.86
N ASP A 112 7.63 -7.55 -9.66
CA ASP A 112 6.54 -6.83 -10.30
C ASP A 112 5.16 -7.16 -9.70
N ASN A 113 5.11 -8.15 -8.79
CA ASN A 113 3.87 -8.52 -8.12
C ASN A 113 3.55 -7.51 -7.02
N PHE A 114 2.51 -6.70 -7.25
CA PHE A 114 2.06 -5.67 -6.31
C PHE A 114 1.92 -6.16 -4.86
N ASP A 115 1.33 -7.33 -4.63
CA ASP A 115 1.15 -7.83 -3.25
C ASP A 115 2.50 -8.11 -2.57
N ARG A 116 3.47 -8.67 -3.31
CA ARG A 116 4.83 -8.91 -2.79
C ARG A 116 5.61 -7.62 -2.56
N ILE A 117 5.42 -6.60 -3.40
CA ILE A 117 6.00 -5.27 -3.19
C ILE A 117 5.50 -4.69 -1.87
N ILE A 118 4.18 -4.72 -1.64
CA ILE A 118 3.58 -4.30 -0.37
C ILE A 118 4.13 -5.13 0.79
N GLU A 119 4.21 -6.45 0.67
CA GLU A 119 4.80 -7.31 1.71
C GLU A 119 6.25 -6.93 2.04
N ASN A 120 7.07 -6.59 1.05
CA ASN A 120 8.46 -6.19 1.24
C ASN A 120 8.56 -4.83 1.96
N ILE A 121 7.74 -3.85 1.56
CA ILE A 121 7.65 -2.55 2.25
C ILE A 121 7.25 -2.77 3.70
N LEU A 122 6.14 -3.49 3.93
CA LEU A 122 5.65 -3.75 5.28
C LEU A 122 6.66 -4.54 6.10
N LYS A 123 7.38 -5.51 5.52
CA LYS A 123 8.42 -6.26 6.23
C LYS A 123 9.59 -5.36 6.68
N LYS A 124 9.98 -4.35 5.89
CA LYS A 124 11.06 -3.40 6.26
C LYS A 124 10.65 -2.49 7.43
N TYR A 125 9.38 -2.08 7.48
CA TYR A 125 8.89 -1.05 8.42
C TYR A 125 8.03 -1.59 9.57
N LYS A 126 7.63 -2.86 9.52
CA LYS A 126 7.01 -3.55 10.64
C LYS A 126 8.12 -3.90 11.62
N GLU A 127 8.14 -3.21 12.76
CA GLU A 127 9.07 -3.38 13.91
C GLU A 127 10.25 -2.40 14.02
N LYS A 128 10.28 -1.29 13.25
CA LYS A 128 11.15 -0.14 13.55
C LYS A 128 10.47 0.87 14.48
#